data_AF-A0A0H2RPK3-F1
#
_entry.id   AF-A0A0H2RPK3-F1
#
_cell.length_a   1.000
_cell.length_b   1.000
_cell.length_c   1.000
_cell.angle_alpha   90.00
_cell.angle_beta   90.00
_cell.angle_gamma   90.00
#
_symmetry.space_group_name_H-M   'P 1'
#
loop_
_entity.id
_entity.type
_entity.pdbx_description
1 polymer ?
#
loop_
_entity_poly.entity_id
_entity_poly.type
_entity_poly.pdbx_seq_one_letter_code
_entity_poly.pdbx_strand_id
1 'polypeptide(L)'
;MMSKKKTRRTNAPRGAPKSPGFELDTGLLIVFSVLVFIIGGYAVLFSAFLPLTGIPILDTIATDTHYKYFVFLIIPMGTYFIIANWVGWQYYQNS
;
A
#
# COMPACT_ATOMS: atom_id res chain seq x y z
N MET A 1 59.39 10.95 -24.67
CA MET A 1 59.15 9.60 -24.08
C MET A 1 58.37 9.81 -22.78
N MET A 2 57.23 9.24 -22.45
CA MET A 2 56.33 8.27 -23.08
C MET A 2 55.03 8.35 -22.26
N SER A 3 53.95 8.87 -22.85
CA SER A 3 52.65 9.02 -22.18
C SER A 3 52.02 7.64 -22.03
N LYS A 4 51.98 7.12 -20.79
CA LYS A 4 51.32 5.85 -20.47
C LYS A 4 49.80 6.09 -20.43
N LYS A 5 49.12 5.77 -21.55
CA LYS A 5 47.67 5.61 -21.59
C LYS A 5 47.26 4.56 -20.55
N LYS A 6 46.64 4.99 -19.46
CA LYS A 6 46.06 4.10 -18.46
C LYS A 6 44.74 3.56 -19.01
N THR A 7 44.80 2.34 -19.54
CA THR A 7 43.67 1.53 -19.99
C THR A 7 42.56 1.54 -18.93
N ARG A 8 41.47 2.26 -19.20
CA ARG A 8 40.27 2.25 -18.37
C ARG A 8 39.57 0.90 -18.60
N ARG A 9 39.90 -0.12 -17.80
CA ARG A 9 39.13 -1.36 -17.75
C ARG A 9 37.76 -1.01 -17.16
N THR A 10 36.76 -0.87 -18.02
CA THR A 10 35.35 -0.88 -17.65
C THR A 10 35.00 -2.30 -17.23
N ASN A 11 35.26 -2.62 -15.96
CA ASN A 11 34.67 -3.79 -15.35
C ASN A 11 33.18 -3.47 -15.18
N ALA A 12 32.36 -3.92 -16.14
CA ALA A 12 30.93 -4.01 -15.94
C ALA A 12 30.71 -4.86 -14.66
N PRO A 13 29.87 -4.45 -13.71
CA PRO A 13 29.51 -5.32 -12.61
C PRO A 13 28.85 -6.55 -13.21
N ARG A 14 29.52 -7.71 -13.09
CA ARG A 14 28.94 -9.04 -13.33
C ARG A 14 27.60 -9.08 -12.62
N GLY A 15 26.57 -9.54 -13.36
CA GLY A 15 25.18 -9.61 -12.91
C GLY A 15 25.12 -9.94 -11.43
N ALA A 16 24.65 -8.97 -10.64
CA ALA A 16 24.38 -9.20 -9.24
C ALA A 16 23.45 -10.42 -9.14
N PRO A 17 23.69 -11.36 -8.22
CA PRO A 17 22.70 -12.38 -7.94
C PRO A 17 21.41 -11.63 -7.59
N LYS A 18 20.34 -11.86 -8.35
CA LYS A 18 19.01 -11.41 -7.98
C LYS A 18 18.77 -12.00 -6.61
N SER A 19 18.85 -11.18 -5.57
CA SER A 19 18.55 -11.59 -4.22
C SER A 19 17.16 -12.25 -4.26
N PRO A 20 16.93 -13.38 -3.57
CA PRO A 20 15.59 -13.89 -3.34
C PRO A 20 14.91 -12.97 -2.31
N GLY A 21 14.83 -11.69 -2.64
CA GLY A 21 13.85 -10.80 -2.06
C GLY A 21 12.52 -11.22 -2.66
N PHE A 22 11.50 -11.19 -1.83
CA PHE A 22 10.11 -11.34 -2.19
C PHE A 22 9.77 -10.35 -3.31
N GLU A 23 10.03 -10.71 -4.57
CA GLU A 23 9.56 -10.01 -5.76
C GLU A 23 8.06 -10.29 -5.82
N LEU A 24 7.31 -9.55 -5.00
CA LEU A 24 5.88 -9.41 -5.19
C LEU A 24 5.69 -8.93 -6.61
N ASP A 25 5.26 -9.82 -7.50
CA ASP A 25 4.89 -9.46 -8.85
C ASP A 25 3.97 -8.25 -8.76
N THR A 26 4.38 -7.15 -9.36
CA THR A 26 3.62 -5.90 -9.29
C THR A 26 2.18 -6.12 -9.76
N GLY A 27 1.98 -7.05 -10.70
CA GLY A 27 0.65 -7.52 -11.12
C GLY A 27 -0.16 -8.18 -9.99
N LEU A 28 0.45 -9.02 -9.15
CA LEU A 28 -0.21 -9.64 -8.00
C LEU A 28 -0.66 -8.60 -6.98
N LEU A 29 0.18 -7.58 -6.71
CA LEU A 29 -0.18 -6.48 -5.83
C LEU A 29 -1.36 -5.67 -6.37
N ILE A 30 -1.35 -5.36 -7.66
CA ILE A 30 -2.44 -4.63 -8.32
C ILE A 30 -3.74 -5.43 -8.22
N VAL A 31 -3.71 -6.72 -8.54
CA VAL A 31 -4.88 -7.59 -8.45
C VAL A 31 -5.41 -7.64 -7.02
N PHE A 32 -4.53 -7.79 -6.04
CA PHE A 32 -4.93 -7.83 -4.63
C PHE A 32 -5.54 -6.50 -4.17
N SER A 33 -4.97 -5.37 -4.56
CA SER A 33 -5.53 -4.04 -4.24
C SER A 33 -6.91 -3.84 -4.87
N VAL A 34 -7.10 -4.26 -6.12
CA VAL A 34 -8.41 -4.18 -6.79
C VAL A 34 -9.44 -5.06 -6.10
N LEU A 35 -9.07 -6.29 -5.71
CA LEU A 35 -9.96 -7.19 -4.97
C LEU A 35 -10.36 -6.62 -3.62
N VAL A 36 -9.40 -6.08 -2.86
CA VAL A 36 -9.67 -5.43 -1.56
C VAL A 36 -10.60 -4.23 -1.75
N PHE A 37 -10.40 -3.43 -2.80
CA PHE A 37 -11.25 -2.28 -3.09
C PHE A 37 -12.69 -2.69 -3.44
N ILE A 38 -12.86 -3.73 -4.27
CA ILE A 38 -14.19 -4.22 -4.67
C ILE A 38 -14.91 -4.85 -3.46
N ILE A 39 -14.24 -5.72 -2.71
CA ILE A 39 -14.84 -6.43 -1.57
C ILE A 39 -15.15 -5.44 -0.45
N GLY A 40 -14.22 -4.54 -0.11
CA GLY A 40 -14.42 -3.50 0.89
C GLY A 40 -15.48 -2.49 0.47
N GLY A 41 -15.48 -2.05 -0.79
CA GLY A 41 -16.49 -1.17 -1.34
C GLY A 41 -17.89 -1.80 -1.27
N TYR A 42 -18.03 -3.07 -1.65
CA TYR A 42 -19.28 -3.81 -1.52
C TYR A 42 -19.74 -3.90 -0.06
N ALA A 43 -18.87 -4.36 0.83
CA ALA A 43 -19.18 -4.60 2.23
C ALA A 43 -19.62 -3.33 2.95
N VAL A 44 -19.00 -2.18 2.64
CA VAL A 44 -19.25 -0.94 3.38
C VAL A 44 -20.27 -0.02 2.69
N LEU A 45 -20.21 0.17 1.37
CA LEU A 45 -21.09 1.12 0.66
C LEU A 45 -22.37 0.47 0.15
N PHE A 46 -22.26 -0.73 -0.42
CA PHE A 46 -23.36 -1.33 -1.19
C PHE A 46 -24.15 -2.38 -0.41
N SER A 47 -23.63 -2.92 0.69
CA SER A 47 -24.35 -3.94 1.49
C SER A 47 -25.64 -3.41 2.14
N ALA A 48 -25.86 -2.10 2.20
CA ALA A 48 -27.14 -1.53 2.64
C ALA A 48 -28.25 -1.64 1.57
N PHE A 49 -27.88 -1.86 0.31
CA PHE A 49 -28.78 -1.86 -0.84
C PHE A 49 -28.92 -3.23 -1.52
N LEU A 50 -27.99 -4.16 -1.26
CA LEU A 50 -28.01 -5.51 -1.85
C LEU A 50 -28.37 -6.60 -0.82
N PRO A 51 -29.07 -7.67 -1.25
CA PRO A 51 -29.39 -8.80 -0.40
C PRO A 51 -28.12 -9.54 0.06
N LEU A 52 -28.23 -10.28 1.17
CA LEU A 52 -27.13 -11.06 1.74
C LEU A 52 -26.56 -12.05 0.69
N THR A 53 -25.25 -12.16 0.68
CA THR A 53 -24.50 -12.98 -0.30
C THR A 53 -24.52 -14.46 0.03
N GLY A 54 -24.90 -14.84 1.26
CA GLY A 54 -24.84 -16.21 1.76
C GLY A 54 -23.43 -16.63 2.19
N ILE A 55 -22.45 -15.73 2.09
CA ILE A 55 -21.08 -15.97 2.56
C ILE A 55 -20.99 -15.44 4.01
N PRO A 56 -20.78 -16.30 5.01
CA PRO A 56 -20.95 -15.93 6.42
C PRO A 56 -20.01 -14.79 6.87
N ILE A 57 -18.79 -14.73 6.33
CA ILE A 57 -17.82 -13.65 6.64
C ILE A 57 -18.31 -12.30 6.08
N LEU A 58 -18.75 -12.27 4.82
CA LEU A 58 -19.25 -11.06 4.19
C LEU A 58 -20.58 -10.62 4.81
N ASP A 59 -21.45 -11.56 5.11
CA ASP A 59 -22.78 -11.29 5.68
C ASP A 59 -22.66 -10.78 7.12
N THR A 60 -21.69 -11.26 7.91
CA THR A 60 -21.39 -10.74 9.25
C THR A 60 -20.94 -9.28 9.20
N ILE A 61 -20.07 -8.93 8.25
CA ILE A 61 -19.61 -7.54 8.05
C ILE A 61 -20.77 -6.66 7.52
N ALA A 62 -21.60 -7.22 6.64
CA ALA A 62 -22.75 -6.52 6.06
C ALA A 62 -23.84 -6.19 7.08
N THR A 63 -24.06 -7.07 8.07
CA THR A 63 -25.04 -6.90 9.15
C THR A 63 -24.52 -6.10 10.34
N ASP A 64 -23.22 -5.80 10.40
CA ASP A 64 -22.68 -4.88 11.39
C ASP A 64 -23.17 -3.45 11.10
N THR A 65 -24.08 -2.97 11.94
CA THR A 65 -24.69 -1.63 11.82
C THR A 65 -23.95 -0.56 12.64
N HIS A 66 -23.01 -0.96 13.51
CA HIS A 66 -22.42 -0.08 14.51
C HIS A 66 -21.02 0.39 14.13
N TYR A 67 -20.18 -0.48 13.53
CA TYR A 67 -18.79 -0.17 13.22
C TYR A 67 -18.52 0.05 11.73
N LYS A 68 -19.50 -0.23 10.87
CA LYS A 68 -19.37 -0.13 9.41
C LYS A 68 -18.89 1.23 8.90
N TYR A 69 -19.37 2.31 9.49
CA TYR A 69 -18.96 3.67 9.10
C TYR A 69 -17.72 4.18 9.85
N PHE A 70 -17.29 3.46 10.89
CA PHE A 70 -16.13 3.85 11.68
C PHE A 70 -14.84 3.83 10.85
N VAL A 71 -14.74 2.92 9.88
CA VAL A 71 -13.61 2.88 8.93
C VAL A 71 -13.54 4.16 8.10
N PHE A 72 -14.68 4.65 7.61
CA PHE A 72 -14.73 5.92 6.86
C PHE A 72 -14.39 7.14 7.70
N LEU A 73 -14.60 7.08 9.01
CA LEU A 73 -14.19 8.15 9.94
C LEU A 73 -12.71 8.02 10.33
N ILE A 74 -12.22 6.79 10.55
CA ILE A 74 -10.83 6.53 10.94
C ILE A 74 -9.85 6.88 9.83
N ILE A 75 -10.18 6.64 8.56
CA ILE A 75 -9.25 6.94 7.45
C ILE A 75 -8.87 8.43 7.41
N PRO A 76 -9.80 9.40 7.28
CA PRO A 76 -9.44 10.81 7.25
C PRO A 76 -8.86 11.28 8.58
N MET A 77 -9.38 10.81 9.72
CA MET A 77 -8.86 11.22 11.05
C MET A 77 -7.44 10.70 11.29
N GLY A 78 -7.18 9.44 10.98
CA GLY A 78 -5.87 8.81 11.12
C GLY A 78 -4.86 9.38 10.15
N THR A 79 -5.23 9.55 8.88
CA THR A 79 -4.37 10.20 7.88
C THR A 79 -4.01 11.63 8.29
N TYR A 80 -4.99 12.42 8.76
CA TYR A 80 -4.74 13.77 9.24
C TYR A 80 -3.77 13.79 10.42
N PHE A 81 -3.95 12.91 11.40
CA PHE A 81 -3.05 12.79 12.54
C PHE A 81 -1.60 12.47 12.14
N ILE A 82 -1.41 11.50 11.24
CA ILE A 82 -0.07 11.11 10.76
C ILE A 82 0.60 12.27 10.02
N ILE A 83 -0.14 12.94 9.13
CA ILE A 83 0.38 14.09 8.35
C ILE A 83 0.72 15.24 9.28
N ALA A 84 -0.17 15.60 10.21
CA ALA A 84 0.07 16.68 11.16
C ALA A 84 1.30 16.40 12.05
N ASN A 85 1.46 15.16 12.52
CA ASN A 85 2.62 14.74 13.29
C ASN A 85 3.92 14.82 12.47
N TRP A 86 3.89 14.35 11.22
CA TRP A 86 5.03 14.45 10.31
C TRP A 86 5.41 15.91 10.07
N VAL A 87 4.45 16.74 9.68
CA VAL A 87 4.67 18.15 9.36
C VAL A 87 5.17 18.91 10.59
N GLY A 88 4.61 18.64 11.77
CA GLY A 88 5.09 19.20 13.03
C GLY A 88 6.55 18.86 13.31
N TRP A 89 6.97 17.63 13.02
CA TRP A 89 8.37 17.22 13.15
C TRP A 89 9.30 17.95 12.18
N GLN A 90 8.86 18.20 10.94
CA GLN A 90 9.63 18.99 9.98
C GLN A 90 9.86 20.42 10.49
N TYR A 91 8.83 21.05 11.04
CA TYR A 91 8.96 22.39 11.63
C TYR A 91 9.88 22.39 12.86
N TYR A 92 9.81 21.38 13.72
CA TYR A 92 10.68 21.27 14.89
C TYR A 92 12.17 21.14 14.53
N GLN A 93 12.51 20.35 13.50
CA GLN A 93 13.91 20.19 13.08
C GLN A 93 14.47 21.37 12.29
N ASN A 94 13.62 22.16 11.64
CA ASN A 94 14.03 23.28 10.79
C ASN A 94 13.76 24.66 11.45
N SER A 95 13.53 24.70 12.76
CA SER A 95 13.43 25.93 13.56
C SER A 95 14.69 26.14 14.39
#